data_AF-K0VW99-F1
#
_entry.id   AF-K0VW99-F1
#
_cell.length_a   1.000
_cell.length_b   1.000
_cell.length_c   1.000
_cell.angle_alpha   90.00
_cell.angle_beta   90.00
_cell.angle_gamma   90.00
#
_symmetry.space_group_name_H-M   'P 1'
#
loop_
_entity.id
_entity.type
_entity.pdbx_description
1 polymer ?
#
loop_
_entity_poly.entity_id
_entity_poly.type
_entity_poly.pdbx_seq_one_letter_code
_entity_poly.pdbx_strand_id
1 'polypeptide(L)'
;AGGDVVSSSIGAGDMPFVVDRMAALDTLKRLSEANPQTVRVTPSDAVHREGERVGVTVSDLSGRKLVLFDITGDGTVQFLYPGEREVDAEMSASFDLDLSVVAPFGTDLLVAVTSATPMPDLIEFLKQNDRRRTAGNIAKRLGELLPEEARVGFTVLYTSAGAKL
;
A
#
# COMPACT_ATOMS: atom_id res chain seq x y z
N ALA A 1 -22.27 -21.15 -16.33
CA ALA A 1 -21.74 -19.81 -16.02
C ALA A 1 -21.93 -19.60 -14.53
N GLY A 2 -20.90 -19.89 -13.73
CA GLY A 2 -20.93 -19.73 -12.28
C GLY A 2 -20.41 -18.35 -11.93
N GLY A 3 -21.28 -17.50 -11.41
CA GLY A 3 -20.88 -16.22 -10.84
C GLY A 3 -20.12 -16.47 -9.55
N ASP A 4 -18.85 -16.07 -9.53
CA ASP A 4 -18.01 -16.17 -8.34
C ASP A 4 -18.40 -15.06 -7.37
N VAL A 5 -18.63 -15.43 -6.11
CA VAL A 5 -19.20 -14.55 -5.08
C VAL A 5 -18.09 -13.63 -4.56
N VAL A 6 -18.09 -12.37 -5.00
CA VAL A 6 -17.22 -11.33 -4.46
C VAL A 6 -17.87 -10.72 -3.22
N SER A 7 -17.46 -11.20 -2.04
CA SER A 7 -17.61 -10.57 -0.71
C SER A 7 -19.04 -10.26 -0.20
N SER A 8 -19.43 -10.88 0.91
CA SER A 8 -20.75 -10.77 1.53
C SER A 8 -20.99 -9.52 2.38
N SER A 9 -20.52 -8.34 1.95
CA SER A 9 -20.87 -7.06 2.60
C SER A 9 -20.39 -5.84 1.78
N ILE A 10 -20.76 -5.76 0.50
CA ILE A 10 -20.57 -4.57 -0.34
C ILE A 10 -21.96 -4.06 -0.74
N GLY A 11 -22.37 -2.90 -0.24
CA GLY A 11 -23.62 -2.26 -0.67
C GLY A 11 -23.47 -1.68 -2.08
N ALA A 12 -24.57 -1.42 -2.78
CA ALA A 12 -24.52 -0.80 -4.12
C ALA A 12 -23.80 0.57 -4.13
N GLY A 13 -23.71 1.25 -2.98
CA GLY A 13 -22.94 2.49 -2.80
C GLY A 13 -21.43 2.31 -2.73
N ASP A 14 -20.92 1.08 -2.60
CA ASP A 14 -19.49 0.79 -2.41
C ASP A 14 -18.77 0.44 -3.73
N MET A 15 -19.52 0.17 -4.81
CA MET A 15 -18.97 -0.18 -6.13
C MET A 15 -17.96 0.84 -6.70
N PRO A 16 -18.20 2.17 -6.63
CA PRO A 16 -17.23 3.14 -7.13
C PRO A 16 -15.85 3.03 -6.46
N PHE A 17 -15.81 2.69 -5.17
CA PHE A 17 -14.56 2.56 -4.43
C PHE A 17 -13.78 1.30 -4.81
N VAL A 18 -14.49 0.22 -5.14
CA VAL A 18 -13.87 -1.00 -5.69
C VAL A 18 -13.23 -0.70 -7.05
N VAL A 19 -13.92 0.04 -7.92
CA VAL A 19 -13.38 0.44 -9.25
C VAL A 19 -12.14 1.31 -9.09
N ASP A 20 -12.19 2.31 -8.22
CA ASP A 20 -11.06 3.21 -7.95
C ASP A 20 -9.84 2.45 -7.42
N ARG A 21 -10.04 1.47 -6.54
CA ARG A 21 -8.97 0.59 -6.05
C ARG A 21 -8.37 -0.26 -7.14
N MET A 22 -9.18 -0.82 -8.04
CA MET A 22 -8.68 -1.60 -9.17
C MET A 22 -7.86 -0.74 -10.13
N ALA A 23 -8.30 0.50 -10.39
CA ALA A 23 -7.52 1.45 -11.18
C ALA A 23 -6.17 1.78 -10.51
N ALA A 24 -6.15 1.94 -9.17
CA ALA A 24 -4.92 2.14 -8.43
C ALA A 24 -3.99 0.93 -8.55
N LEU A 25 -4.50 -0.29 -8.38
CA LEU A 25 -3.74 -1.53 -8.56
C LEU A 25 -3.13 -1.63 -9.97
N ASP A 26 -3.89 -1.29 -11.01
CA ASP A 26 -3.38 -1.33 -12.38
C ASP A 26 -2.27 -0.29 -12.61
N THR A 27 -2.39 0.91 -12.02
CA THR A 27 -1.32 1.90 -12.03
C THR A 27 -0.07 1.40 -11.29
N LEU A 28 -0.24 0.77 -10.12
CA LEU A 28 0.87 0.21 -9.35
C LEU A 28 1.60 -0.91 -10.10
N LYS A 29 0.86 -1.80 -10.78
CA LYS A 29 1.45 -2.84 -11.65
C LYS A 29 2.33 -2.24 -12.73
N ARG A 30 1.81 -1.27 -13.49
CA ARG A 30 2.58 -0.62 -14.57
C ARG A 30 3.85 0.05 -14.05
N LEU A 31 3.77 0.76 -12.93
CA LEU A 31 4.93 1.42 -12.32
C LEU A 31 5.95 0.42 -11.80
N SER A 32 5.49 -0.66 -11.16
CA SER A 32 6.35 -1.73 -10.64
C SER A 32 7.02 -2.54 -11.75
N GLU A 33 6.37 -2.71 -12.91
CA GLU A 33 6.96 -3.37 -14.09
C GLU A 33 8.08 -2.53 -14.71
N ALA A 34 7.93 -1.20 -14.70
CA ALA A 34 8.93 -0.28 -15.25
C ALA A 34 10.19 -0.22 -14.37
N ASN A 35 10.01 -0.02 -13.07
CA ASN A 35 11.10 0.11 -12.10
C ASN A 35 10.70 -0.61 -10.79
N PRO A 36 11.02 -1.90 -10.62
CA PRO A 36 10.56 -2.68 -9.47
C PRO A 36 11.29 -2.31 -8.17
N GLN A 37 10.54 -2.25 -7.08
CA GLN A 37 11.06 -2.27 -5.71
C GLN A 37 10.69 -3.59 -5.04
N THR A 38 11.67 -4.27 -4.44
CA THR A 38 11.45 -5.53 -3.72
C THR A 38 10.71 -5.25 -2.41
N VAL A 39 9.54 -5.87 -2.24
CA VAL A 39 8.73 -5.88 -1.02
C VAL A 39 8.36 -7.33 -0.70
N ARG A 40 8.51 -7.74 0.56
CA ARG A 40 8.20 -9.11 1.02
C ARG A 40 7.33 -9.07 2.27
N VAL A 41 6.34 -9.94 2.31
CA VAL A 41 5.51 -10.19 3.51
C VAL A 41 6.05 -11.39 4.27
N THR A 42 6.03 -11.30 5.60
CA THR A 42 6.41 -12.35 6.54
C THR A 42 5.30 -12.53 7.59
N PRO A 43 5.07 -13.77 8.08
CA PRO A 43 5.80 -15.01 7.75
C PRO A 43 5.40 -15.61 6.39
N SER A 44 4.24 -15.23 5.84
CA SER A 44 3.75 -15.66 4.52
C SER A 44 2.78 -14.64 3.95
N ASP A 45 2.39 -14.82 2.69
CA ASP A 45 1.35 -14.09 1.96
C ASP A 45 -0.06 -14.68 2.16
N ALA A 46 -0.25 -15.51 3.19
CA ALA A 46 -1.52 -16.13 3.51
C ALA A 46 -2.51 -15.14 4.14
N VAL A 47 -3.76 -15.58 4.35
CA VAL A 47 -4.74 -14.81 5.11
C VAL A 47 -4.31 -14.71 6.57
N HIS A 48 -4.12 -13.48 7.04
CA HIS A 48 -3.79 -13.16 8.42
C HIS A 48 -5.04 -12.88 9.25
N ARG A 49 -5.06 -13.34 10.50
CA ARG A 49 -6.21 -13.20 11.41
C ARG A 49 -6.07 -12.01 12.35
N GLU A 50 -7.20 -11.52 12.84
CA GLU A 50 -7.25 -10.49 13.89
C GLU A 50 -6.26 -10.80 15.03
N GLY A 51 -5.46 -9.80 15.39
CA GLY A 51 -4.44 -9.92 16.44
C GLY A 51 -3.12 -10.54 16.01
N GLU A 52 -3.01 -11.10 14.79
CA GLU A 52 -1.73 -11.54 14.24
C GLU A 52 -0.83 -10.34 13.90
N ARG A 53 0.49 -10.60 13.89
CA ARG A 53 1.49 -9.66 13.40
C ARG A 53 1.95 -10.05 12.02
N VAL A 54 1.99 -9.06 11.14
CA VAL A 54 2.47 -9.19 9.77
C VAL A 54 3.69 -8.31 9.62
N GLY A 55 4.82 -8.91 9.29
CA GLY A 55 6.05 -8.18 9.01
C GLY A 55 6.16 -7.90 7.52
N VAL A 56 6.50 -6.68 7.14
CA VAL A 56 6.81 -6.34 5.75
C VAL A 56 8.23 -5.79 5.64
N THR A 57 9.03 -6.40 4.78
CA THR A 57 10.40 -5.98 4.51
C THR A 57 10.49 -5.33 3.14
N VAL A 58 11.08 -4.15 3.09
CA VAL A 58 11.50 -3.47 1.85
C VAL A 58 13.03 -3.49 1.81
N SER A 59 13.59 -4.06 0.74
CA SER A 59 15.05 -4.28 0.59
C SER A 59 15.70 -3.30 -0.39
N ASP A 60 17.02 -3.35 -0.53
CA ASP A 60 17.78 -2.58 -1.53
C ASP A 60 17.60 -1.05 -1.40
N LEU A 61 17.58 -0.57 -0.16
CA LEU A 61 17.31 0.82 0.20
C LEU A 61 18.55 1.70 0.42
N SER A 62 19.74 1.12 0.33
CA SER A 62 21.00 1.86 0.54
C SER A 62 21.09 3.09 -0.37
N GLY A 63 21.24 4.28 0.23
CA GLY A 63 21.31 5.54 -0.50
C GLY A 63 19.99 5.99 -1.13
N ARG A 64 18.85 5.39 -0.73
CA ARG A 64 17.51 5.75 -1.21
C ARG A 64 16.66 6.33 -0.08
N LYS A 65 15.67 7.12 -0.47
CA LYS A 65 14.54 7.55 0.35
C LYS A 65 13.37 6.60 0.13
N LEU A 66 12.56 6.41 1.17
CA LEU A 66 11.39 5.52 1.17
C LEU A 66 10.14 6.31 1.50
N VAL A 67 9.05 6.02 0.79
CA VAL A 67 7.69 6.41 1.12
C VAL A 67 6.85 5.14 1.17
N LEU A 68 6.10 4.96 2.27
CA LEU A 68 5.15 3.87 2.43
C LEU A 68 3.74 4.40 2.62
N PHE A 69 2.79 3.76 1.96
CA PHE A 69 1.38 3.99 2.17
C PHE A 69 0.59 2.71 1.91
N ASP A 70 -0.61 2.64 2.48
CA ASP A 70 -1.56 1.57 2.26
C ASP A 70 -2.80 2.08 1.50
N ILE A 71 -3.42 1.19 0.72
CA ILE A 71 -4.77 1.37 0.19
C ILE A 71 -5.64 0.21 0.66
N THR A 72 -6.54 0.49 1.59
CA THR A 72 -7.44 -0.51 2.16
C THR A 72 -8.41 -1.09 1.14
N GLY A 73 -9.07 -2.19 1.51
CA GLY A 73 -10.14 -2.79 0.70
C GLY A 73 -11.27 -1.84 0.29
N ASP A 74 -11.56 -0.80 1.08
CA ASP A 74 -12.59 0.22 0.78
C ASP A 74 -12.05 1.46 0.06
N GLY A 75 -10.79 1.42 -0.39
CA GLY A 75 -10.14 2.49 -1.13
C GLY A 75 -9.63 3.65 -0.28
N THR A 76 -9.56 3.47 1.04
CA THR A 76 -8.97 4.44 1.96
C THR A 76 -7.45 4.42 1.83
N VAL A 77 -6.85 5.59 1.61
CA VAL A 77 -5.39 5.74 1.58
C VAL A 77 -4.89 6.01 2.99
N GLN A 78 -3.83 5.34 3.43
CA GLN A 78 -3.17 5.59 4.71
C GLN A 78 -1.69 5.88 4.49
N PHE A 79 -1.22 7.05 4.89
CA PHE A 79 0.20 7.40 4.82
C PHE A 79 0.95 6.83 6.02
N LEU A 80 1.97 5.98 5.77
CA LEU A 80 2.63 5.20 6.80
C LEU A 80 4.07 5.66 7.09
N TYR A 81 4.80 6.12 6.07
CA TYR A 81 6.20 6.52 6.19
C TYR A 81 6.60 7.50 5.08
N PRO A 82 7.49 8.48 5.32
CA PRO A 82 8.17 8.78 6.59
C PRO A 82 7.29 9.53 7.59
N GLY A 83 7.54 9.30 8.88
CA GLY A 83 7.11 10.22 9.94
C GLY A 83 7.96 11.50 9.94
N GLU A 84 7.60 12.46 10.79
CA GLU A 84 8.27 13.78 10.81
C GLU A 84 9.77 13.70 11.12
N ARG A 85 10.20 12.71 11.92
CA ARG A 85 11.61 12.56 12.31
C ARG A 85 12.43 11.83 11.27
N GLU A 86 11.77 11.11 10.38
CA GLU A 86 12.38 10.17 9.45
C GLU A 86 12.53 10.74 8.03
N VAL A 87 11.94 11.91 7.73
CA VAL A 87 11.98 12.55 6.40
C VAL A 87 13.42 12.69 5.88
N ASP A 88 14.32 13.15 6.74
CA ASP A 88 15.72 13.40 6.37
C ASP A 88 16.69 12.31 6.83
N ALA A 89 16.20 11.32 7.59
CA ALA A 89 17.03 10.24 8.11
C ALA A 89 17.72 9.46 6.97
N GLU A 90 18.93 8.97 7.26
CA GLU A 90 19.59 7.99 6.42
C GLU A 90 18.87 6.64 6.52
N MET A 91 18.69 6.00 5.38
CA MET A 91 17.99 4.73 5.29
C MET A 91 18.97 3.56 5.46
N SER A 92 18.62 2.58 6.28
CA SER A 92 19.28 1.28 6.33
C SER A 92 19.16 0.54 4.99
N ALA A 93 19.92 -0.53 4.77
CA ALA A 93 19.81 -1.33 3.54
C ALA A 93 18.43 -2.00 3.37
N SER A 94 17.71 -2.22 4.47
CA SER A 94 16.34 -2.71 4.51
C SER A 94 15.51 -1.91 5.52
N PHE A 95 14.20 -1.91 5.32
CA PHE A 95 13.20 -1.36 6.22
C PHE A 95 12.20 -2.45 6.56
N ASP A 96 11.95 -2.64 7.86
CA ASP A 96 10.98 -3.61 8.37
C ASP A 96 9.81 -2.87 9.03
N LEU A 97 8.59 -3.23 8.63
CA LEU A 97 7.35 -2.71 9.15
C LEU A 97 6.57 -3.84 9.81
N ASP A 98 6.32 -3.72 11.12
CA ASP A 98 5.43 -4.62 11.84
C ASP A 98 4.02 -4.04 11.88
N LEU A 99 3.08 -4.73 11.24
CA LEU A 99 1.66 -4.40 11.23
C LEU A 99 0.89 -5.32 12.17
N SER A 100 -0.10 -4.75 12.86
CA SER A 100 -1.06 -5.53 13.65
C SER A 100 -2.37 -5.64 12.87
N VAL A 101 -2.89 -6.86 12.71
CA VAL A 101 -4.13 -7.08 11.98
C VAL A 101 -5.32 -6.67 12.85
N VAL A 102 -5.99 -5.60 12.43
CA VAL A 102 -7.18 -5.04 13.08
C VAL A 102 -8.27 -4.78 12.05
N ALA A 103 -9.52 -4.63 12.50
CA ALA A 103 -10.63 -4.28 11.63
C ALA A 103 -10.45 -2.87 10.99
N PRO A 104 -11.01 -2.63 9.78
CA PRO A 104 -11.78 -3.56 8.96
C PRO A 104 -10.90 -4.61 8.27
N PHE A 105 -11.43 -5.82 8.10
CA PHE A 105 -10.73 -6.90 7.43
C PHE A 105 -11.01 -6.92 5.93
N GLY A 106 -10.09 -7.45 5.14
CA GLY A 106 -10.25 -7.57 3.71
C GLY A 106 -8.91 -7.71 2.99
N THR A 107 -8.72 -6.90 1.96
CA THR A 107 -7.50 -6.90 1.16
C THR A 107 -6.93 -5.50 1.06
N ASP A 108 -5.71 -5.34 1.53
CA ASP A 108 -5.03 -4.06 1.59
C ASP A 108 -3.84 -4.07 0.61
N LEU A 109 -3.52 -2.93 0.04
CA LEU A 109 -2.39 -2.76 -0.88
C LEU A 109 -1.33 -1.93 -0.20
N LEU A 110 -0.33 -2.59 0.37
CA LEU A 110 0.82 -1.90 0.93
C LEU A 110 1.80 -1.58 -0.18
N VAL A 111 2.10 -0.30 -0.34
CA VAL A 111 2.94 0.23 -1.42
C VAL A 111 4.21 0.84 -0.85
N ALA A 112 5.33 0.48 -1.47
CA ALA A 112 6.63 1.10 -1.26
C ALA A 112 7.08 1.83 -2.52
N VAL A 113 7.40 3.12 -2.34
CA VAL A 113 8.03 3.95 -3.36
C VAL A 113 9.40 4.34 -2.85
N THR A 114 10.43 4.12 -3.65
CA THR A 114 11.80 4.48 -3.28
C THR A 114 12.46 5.30 -4.37
N SER A 115 13.30 6.25 -4.00
CA SER A 115 14.03 7.12 -4.94
C SER A 115 15.41 7.47 -4.41
N ALA A 116 16.34 7.85 -5.29
CA ALA A 116 17.62 8.43 -4.86
C ALA A 116 17.43 9.86 -4.32
N THR A 117 16.35 10.53 -4.71
CA THR A 117 16.02 11.91 -4.36
C THR A 117 14.83 11.98 -3.38
N PRO A 118 14.74 13.02 -2.53
CA PRO A 118 13.54 13.26 -1.72
C PRO A 118 12.29 13.42 -2.59
N MET A 119 11.13 12.95 -2.10
CA MET A 119 9.85 12.99 -2.80
C MET A 119 8.81 13.86 -2.06
N PRO A 120 9.07 15.18 -1.86
CA PRO A 120 8.20 16.04 -1.04
C PRO A 120 6.78 16.14 -1.61
N ASP A 121 6.63 16.23 -2.93
CA ASP A 121 5.32 16.36 -3.59
C ASP A 121 4.47 15.11 -3.38
N LEU A 122 5.08 13.92 -3.44
CA LEU A 122 4.40 12.66 -3.12
C LEU A 122 3.99 12.62 -1.64
N ILE A 123 4.87 13.02 -0.74
CA ILE A 123 4.59 13.05 0.71
C ILE A 123 3.43 14.00 1.01
N GLU A 124 3.46 15.21 0.45
CA GLU A 124 2.39 16.20 0.65
C GLU A 124 1.07 15.68 0.08
N PHE A 125 1.09 15.12 -1.13
CA PHE A 125 -0.08 14.51 -1.75
C PHE A 125 -0.66 13.38 -0.88
N LEU A 126 0.17 12.48 -0.35
CA LEU A 126 -0.29 11.39 0.51
C LEU A 126 -0.84 11.92 1.84
N LYS A 127 -0.21 12.94 2.45
CA LYS A 127 -0.74 13.60 3.66
C LYS A 127 -2.11 14.24 3.44
N GLN A 128 -2.35 14.85 2.28
CA GLN A 128 -3.65 15.44 1.93
C GLN A 128 -4.74 14.38 1.71
N ASN A 129 -4.34 13.16 1.33
CA ASN A 129 -5.24 12.03 1.08
C ASN A 129 -5.29 11.03 2.26
N ASP A 130 -4.56 11.28 3.35
CA ASP A 130 -4.44 10.35 4.47
C ASP A 130 -5.79 10.15 5.17
N ARG A 131 -6.13 8.88 5.39
CA ARG A 131 -7.40 8.38 5.95
C ARG A 131 -8.64 8.83 5.16
N ARG A 132 -8.51 9.01 3.85
CA ARG A 132 -9.61 9.36 2.95
C ARG A 132 -9.80 8.27 1.89
N ARG A 133 -11.05 8.04 1.48
CA ARG A 133 -11.39 7.14 0.35
C ARG A 133 -11.05 7.80 -0.98
N THR A 134 -9.77 7.79 -1.31
CA THR A 134 -9.19 8.54 -2.43
C THR A 134 -8.24 7.69 -3.28
N ALA A 135 -8.40 6.37 -3.31
CA ALA A 135 -7.63 5.47 -4.18
C ALA A 135 -7.63 5.91 -5.66
N GLY A 136 -8.75 6.46 -6.15
CA GLY A 136 -8.84 6.99 -7.52
C GLY A 136 -7.91 8.19 -7.76
N ASN A 137 -7.58 8.99 -6.74
CA ASN A 137 -6.59 10.05 -6.85
C ASN A 137 -5.18 9.47 -7.00
N ILE A 138 -4.87 8.40 -6.25
CA ILE A 138 -3.59 7.68 -6.38
C ILE A 138 -3.44 7.15 -7.79
N ALA A 139 -4.48 6.48 -8.31
CA ALA A 139 -4.48 5.91 -9.65
C ALA A 139 -4.14 6.92 -10.76
N LYS A 140 -4.61 8.17 -10.60
CA LYS A 140 -4.46 9.26 -11.57
C LYS A 140 -3.12 9.99 -11.45
N ARG A 141 -2.67 10.26 -10.23
CA ARG A 141 -1.59 11.22 -9.97
C ARG A 141 -0.26 10.58 -9.64
N LEU A 142 -0.24 9.33 -9.17
CA LEU A 142 0.99 8.73 -8.64
C LEU A 142 2.14 8.82 -9.63
N GLY A 143 1.96 8.38 -10.88
CA GLY A 143 3.02 8.42 -11.90
C GLY A 143 3.54 9.82 -12.25
N GLU A 144 2.73 10.87 -12.06
CA GLU A 144 3.14 12.27 -12.31
C GLU A 144 3.99 12.84 -11.15
N LEU A 145 3.85 12.27 -9.95
CA LEU A 145 4.54 12.72 -8.74
C LEU A 145 5.86 11.99 -8.50
N LEU A 146 6.13 10.94 -9.28
CA LEU A 146 7.34 10.13 -9.13
C LEU A 146 8.50 10.70 -9.94
N PRO A 147 9.70 10.81 -9.34
CA PRO A 147 10.94 10.93 -10.09
C PRO A 147 11.10 9.79 -11.10
N GLU A 148 11.81 10.02 -12.20
CA GLU A 148 12.00 9.03 -13.28
C GLU A 148 12.71 7.75 -12.77
N GLU A 149 13.61 7.89 -11.81
CA GLU A 149 14.36 6.81 -11.16
C GLU A 149 13.62 6.12 -10.01
N ALA A 150 12.38 6.56 -9.72
CA ALA A 150 11.60 5.99 -8.64
C ALA A 150 11.31 4.51 -8.92
N ARG A 151 11.45 3.69 -7.88
CA ARG A 151 11.06 2.29 -7.91
C ARG A 151 9.78 2.12 -7.13
N VAL A 152 8.89 1.29 -7.64
CA VAL A 152 7.60 1.00 -7.02
C VAL A 152 7.50 -0.50 -6.79
N GLY A 153 7.03 -0.86 -5.61
CA GLY A 153 6.79 -2.23 -5.20
C GLY A 153 5.57 -2.26 -4.32
N PHE A 154 4.80 -3.33 -4.39
CA PHE A 154 3.62 -3.45 -3.55
C PHE A 154 3.36 -4.92 -3.20
N THR A 155 2.60 -5.12 -2.14
CA THR A 155 2.10 -6.43 -1.76
C THR A 155 0.63 -6.33 -1.38
N VAL A 156 -0.10 -7.42 -1.58
CA VAL A 156 -1.49 -7.54 -1.15
C VAL A 156 -1.50 -8.23 0.20
N LEU A 157 -2.03 -7.56 1.21
CA LEU A 157 -2.24 -8.14 2.53
C LEU A 157 -3.68 -8.66 2.61
N TYR A 158 -3.85 -9.92 2.96
CA TYR A 158 -5.17 -10.53 3.15
C TYR A 158 -5.44 -10.67 4.65
N THR A 159 -6.52 -10.07 5.13
CA THR A 159 -6.88 -10.07 6.55
C THR A 159 -8.29 -10.59 6.79
N SER A 160 -8.53 -11.21 7.94
CA SER A 160 -9.84 -11.72 8.34
C SER A 160 -10.06 -11.61 9.85
N ALA A 161 -11.33 -11.54 10.27
CA ALA A 161 -11.71 -11.60 11.68
C ALA A 161 -11.35 -12.94 12.36
N GLY A 162 -11.01 -13.97 11.58
CA GLY A 162 -11.03 -15.35 12.04
C GLY A 162 -12.45 -15.87 12.26
N ALA A 163 -12.59 -17.19 12.41
CA ALA A 163 -13.86 -17.77 12.84
C ALA A 163 -14.05 -17.48 14.33
N LYS A 164 -15.17 -16.88 14.72
CA LYS A 164 -15.59 -16.86 16.13
C LYS A 164 -15.95 -18.30 16.53
N LEU A 165 -15.17 -18.88 17.44
CA LEU A 165 -15.52 -20.13 18.13
C LEU A 165 -16.69 -19.89 19.09
#